data_AF-A0A1Q5H2B7-F1
#
_entry.id   AF-A0A1Q5H2B7-F1
#
_cell.length_a   1.000
_cell.length_b   1.000
_cell.length_c   1.000
_cell.angle_alpha   90.00
_cell.angle_beta   90.00
_cell.angle_gamma   90.00
#
_symmetry.space_group_name_H-M   'P 1'
#
loop_
_entity.id
_entity.type
_entity.pdbx_description
1 polymer ?
#
loop_
_entity_poly.entity_id
_entity_poly.type
_entity_poly.pdbx_seq_one_letter_code
_entity_poly.pdbx_strand_id
1 'polypeptide(L)'
;MGPDDRNWLFFTPHEADVVCEAMALLVPGPADAPGEPGPGAREADAVRYADQLLGAFTVEPPLVYASGRPDGSFLPLTPAQRRGWRHRVSDLRRTYRTGVTVLDRLARGDFASAPPASRHRALCDVEAAVFRDQLFDHAVEGTYGAPVYRGRPATASPTLLGLPAPRSAEAATTPAGPPRTNAPEATGRPAAVEPYAGEGPDPVAVLARHFGRAARLIASSGGYGG
;
A
#
# COMPACT_ATOMS: atom_id res chain seq x y z
N MET A 1 -24.45 -7.26 -2.43
CA MET A 1 -23.74 -6.62 -3.56
C MET A 1 -23.28 -7.75 -4.46
N GLY A 2 -23.88 -7.89 -5.65
CA GLY A 2 -23.54 -8.95 -6.60
C GLY A 2 -22.20 -8.69 -7.29
N PRO A 3 -21.62 -9.69 -7.98
CA PRO A 3 -20.26 -9.64 -8.51
C PRO A 3 -20.02 -8.65 -9.67
N ASP A 4 -21.08 -8.10 -10.29
CA ASP A 4 -20.98 -7.41 -11.59
C ASP A 4 -20.97 -5.86 -11.58
N ASP A 5 -21.10 -5.19 -10.43
CA ASP A 5 -21.04 -3.71 -10.34
C ASP A 5 -19.69 -3.17 -9.82
N ARG A 6 -18.59 -3.89 -10.07
CA ARG A 6 -17.24 -3.38 -9.75
C ARG A 6 -16.75 -2.49 -10.89
N ASN A 7 -16.97 -1.17 -10.75
CA ASN A 7 -16.38 -0.17 -11.64
C ASN A 7 -14.86 -0.12 -11.43
N TRP A 8 -14.10 -0.75 -12.33
CA TRP A 8 -12.64 -0.75 -12.33
C TRP A 8 -12.10 0.50 -13.04
N LEU A 9 -11.08 1.14 -12.46
CA LEU A 9 -10.44 2.32 -13.04
C LEU A 9 -9.43 1.95 -14.14
N PHE A 10 -8.83 0.77 -14.05
CA PHE A 10 -7.85 0.28 -15.01
C PHE A 10 -8.17 -1.11 -15.53
N PHE A 11 -8.50 -2.06 -14.66
CA PHE A 11 -8.65 -3.46 -15.08
C PHE A 11 -9.91 -3.70 -15.92
N THR A 12 -9.84 -4.69 -16.82
CA THR A 12 -11.05 -5.37 -17.28
C THR A 12 -11.54 -6.34 -16.18
N PRO A 13 -12.80 -6.83 -16.24
CA PRO A 13 -13.26 -7.86 -15.30
C PRO A 13 -12.34 -9.07 -15.21
N HIS A 14 -11.95 -9.63 -16.36
CA HIS A 14 -11.01 -10.77 -16.45
C HIS A 14 -9.67 -10.47 -15.76
N GLU A 15 -9.07 -9.31 -16.03
CA GLU A 15 -7.78 -8.97 -15.43
C GLU A 15 -7.88 -8.79 -13.92
N ALA A 16 -8.97 -8.20 -13.44
CA ALA A 16 -9.21 -8.06 -12.02
C ALA A 16 -9.36 -9.43 -11.34
N ASP A 17 -10.05 -10.39 -11.99
CA ASP A 17 -10.19 -11.74 -11.47
C ASP A 17 -8.83 -12.47 -11.44
N VAL A 18 -8.04 -12.40 -12.51
CA VAL A 18 -6.67 -12.97 -12.53
C VAL A 18 -5.79 -12.38 -11.43
N VAL A 19 -5.79 -11.05 -11.29
CA VAL A 19 -5.00 -10.37 -10.25
C VAL A 19 -5.49 -10.72 -8.85
N CYS A 20 -6.81 -10.82 -8.64
CA CYS A 20 -7.41 -11.24 -7.37
C CYS A 20 -6.94 -12.65 -6.97
N GLU A 21 -7.08 -13.62 -7.88
CA GLU A 21 -6.66 -15.01 -7.62
C GLU A 21 -5.13 -15.13 -7.44
N ALA A 22 -4.33 -14.36 -8.18
CA ALA A 22 -2.87 -14.37 -8.04
C ALA A 22 -2.43 -13.75 -6.70
N MET A 23 -3.02 -12.62 -6.28
CA MET A 23 -2.70 -11.99 -5.00
C MET A 23 -3.15 -12.86 -3.81
N ALA A 24 -4.28 -13.56 -3.93
CA ALA A 24 -4.76 -14.50 -2.93
C ALA A 24 -3.82 -15.71 -2.73
N LEU A 25 -3.11 -16.15 -3.77
CA LEU A 25 -2.07 -17.17 -3.63
C LEU A 25 -0.80 -16.66 -2.95
N LEU A 26 -0.53 -15.36 -3.01
CA LEU A 26 0.67 -14.72 -2.46
C LEU A 26 0.49 -14.30 -0.99
N VAL A 27 -0.70 -13.82 -0.64
CA VAL A 27 -1.09 -13.42 0.71
C VAL A 27 -2.43 -14.10 1.01
N PRO A 28 -2.42 -15.39 1.39
CA PRO A 28 -3.64 -16.18 1.54
C PRO A 28 -4.44 -15.77 2.77
N GLY A 29 -5.76 -15.78 2.62
CA GLY A 29 -6.70 -15.67 3.73
C GLY A 29 -7.35 -17.01 4.08
N PRO A 30 -8.30 -17.02 5.02
CA PRO A 30 -8.97 -18.23 5.47
C PRO A 30 -9.78 -18.92 4.35
N ALA A 31 -10.22 -18.15 3.35
CA ALA A 31 -10.91 -18.70 2.17
C ALA A 31 -9.96 -19.40 1.18
N ASP A 32 -8.68 -19.03 1.17
CA ASP A 32 -7.70 -19.53 0.21
C ASP A 32 -6.85 -20.67 0.79
N ALA A 33 -6.50 -20.61 2.08
CA ALA A 33 -5.71 -21.61 2.79
C ALA A 33 -6.33 -21.94 4.17
N PRO A 34 -6.91 -23.15 4.35
CA PRO A 34 -7.45 -23.57 5.65
C PRO A 34 -6.38 -23.54 6.74
N GLY A 35 -6.65 -22.77 7.80
CA GLY A 35 -5.71 -22.60 8.92
C GLY A 35 -5.14 -21.20 9.04
N GLU A 36 -5.27 -20.35 8.01
CA GLU A 36 -4.95 -18.94 8.12
C GLU A 36 -5.92 -18.23 9.09
N PRO A 37 -5.42 -17.57 10.16
CA PRO A 37 -6.28 -16.99 11.20
C PRO A 37 -6.76 -15.58 10.86
N GLY A 38 -6.10 -14.90 9.92
CA GLY A 38 -6.35 -13.50 9.58
C GLY A 38 -6.71 -13.29 8.11
N PRO A 39 -7.32 -12.16 7.75
CA PRO A 39 -7.68 -11.85 6.36
C PRO A 39 -6.43 -11.75 5.48
N GLY A 40 -6.52 -12.33 4.27
CA GLY A 40 -5.52 -12.21 3.23
C GLY A 40 -5.88 -11.15 2.20
N ALA A 41 -5.22 -11.21 1.04
CA ALA A 41 -5.41 -10.25 -0.06
C ALA A 41 -6.86 -10.19 -0.54
N ARG A 42 -7.56 -11.32 -0.57
CA ARG A 42 -8.96 -11.39 -1.02
C ARG A 42 -9.89 -10.68 -0.04
N GLU A 43 -9.84 -11.02 1.24
CA GLU A 43 -10.70 -10.41 2.26
C GLU A 43 -10.41 -8.92 2.43
N ALA A 44 -9.16 -8.51 2.20
CA ALA A 44 -8.75 -7.11 2.24
C ALA A 44 -9.16 -6.30 0.99
N ASP A 45 -9.59 -6.94 -0.11
CA ASP A 45 -9.80 -6.32 -1.43
C ASP A 45 -8.51 -5.69 -1.99
N ALA A 46 -7.36 -6.38 -1.85
CA ALA A 46 -6.05 -5.89 -2.29
C ALA A 46 -5.99 -5.61 -3.81
N VAL A 47 -6.80 -6.30 -4.63
CA VAL A 47 -6.93 -5.99 -6.07
C VAL A 47 -7.37 -4.55 -6.31
N ARG A 48 -8.17 -3.96 -5.39
CA ARG A 48 -8.59 -2.56 -5.47
C ARG A 48 -7.43 -1.59 -5.31
N TYR A 49 -6.45 -1.92 -4.47
CA TYR A 49 -5.23 -1.14 -4.35
C TYR A 49 -4.49 -1.06 -5.68
N ALA A 50 -4.29 -2.21 -6.33
CA ALA A 50 -3.64 -2.26 -7.63
C ALA A 50 -4.43 -1.49 -8.70
N ASP A 51 -5.76 -1.68 -8.75
CA ASP A 51 -6.62 -0.98 -9.72
C ASP A 51 -6.56 0.55 -9.53
N GLN A 52 -6.61 1.04 -8.29
CA GLN A 52 -6.52 2.47 -8.02
C GLN A 52 -5.14 3.05 -8.36
N LEU A 53 -4.06 2.34 -8.02
CA LEU A 53 -2.72 2.77 -8.36
C LEU A 53 -2.51 2.83 -9.88
N LEU A 54 -2.94 1.78 -10.60
CA LEU A 54 -2.83 1.72 -12.05
C LEU A 54 -3.79 2.70 -12.73
N GLY A 55 -4.94 2.96 -12.13
CA GLY A 55 -5.93 3.95 -12.54
C GLY A 55 -5.65 5.37 -12.06
N ALA A 56 -4.57 5.63 -11.31
CA ALA A 56 -4.45 6.82 -10.47
C ALA A 56 -4.66 8.16 -11.18
N PHE A 57 -4.40 8.24 -12.49
CA PHE A 57 -4.55 9.46 -13.30
C PHE A 57 -5.87 9.56 -14.09
N THR A 58 -6.87 8.72 -13.82
CA THR A 58 -8.22 8.84 -14.40
C THR A 58 -9.12 9.78 -13.60
N VAL A 59 -8.68 10.19 -12.41
CA VAL A 59 -9.38 11.11 -11.49
C VAL A 59 -8.43 12.21 -11.00
N GLU A 60 -8.97 13.29 -10.45
CA GLU A 60 -8.19 14.39 -9.84
C GLU A 60 -8.72 14.71 -8.43
N PRO A 61 -7.85 14.87 -7.41
CA PRO A 61 -6.41 14.63 -7.44
C PRO A 61 -6.03 13.17 -7.76
N PRO A 62 -4.85 12.90 -8.35
CA PRO A 62 -4.47 11.52 -8.66
C PRO A 62 -4.38 10.65 -7.42
N LEU A 63 -4.76 9.37 -7.53
CA LEU A 63 -4.79 8.40 -6.42
C LEU A 63 -3.38 7.90 -6.02
N VAL A 64 -2.48 8.83 -5.72
CA VAL A 64 -1.04 8.56 -5.48
C VAL A 64 -0.67 8.77 -4.02
N TYR A 65 -1.01 9.93 -3.45
CA TYR A 65 -0.72 10.24 -2.06
C TYR A 65 -2.01 10.53 -1.32
N ALA A 66 -2.41 9.62 -0.44
CA ALA A 66 -3.51 9.89 0.48
C ALA A 66 -3.13 11.05 1.41
N SER A 67 -4.11 11.91 1.72
CA SER A 67 -3.92 13.08 2.55
C SER A 67 -3.78 12.75 4.04
N GLY A 68 -4.17 11.53 4.44
CA GLY A 68 -4.29 11.12 5.84
C GLY A 68 -5.54 11.65 6.55
N ARG A 69 -6.40 12.39 5.84
CA ARG A 69 -7.67 12.89 6.40
C ARG A 69 -8.71 11.77 6.50
N PRO A 70 -9.63 11.85 7.47
CA PRO A 70 -10.72 10.87 7.63
C PRO A 70 -11.61 10.71 6.39
N ASP A 71 -11.71 11.77 5.56
CA ASP A 71 -12.48 11.80 4.33
C ASP A 71 -11.89 10.96 3.18
N GLY A 72 -10.69 10.39 3.36
CA GLY A 72 -10.02 9.57 2.35
C GLY A 72 -9.54 10.35 1.13
N SER A 73 -9.40 11.68 1.25
CA SER A 73 -8.93 12.53 0.14
C SER A 73 -7.47 12.27 -0.26
N PHE A 74 -7.12 12.65 -1.48
CA PHE A 74 -5.76 12.56 -2.03
C PHE A 74 -5.16 13.95 -2.24
N LEU A 75 -3.82 14.04 -2.24
CA LEU A 75 -3.09 15.28 -2.44
C LEU A 75 -2.81 15.54 -3.93
N PRO A 76 -2.86 16.81 -4.39
CA PRO A 76 -2.42 17.15 -5.73
C PRO A 76 -0.90 16.93 -5.87
N LEU A 77 -0.46 16.60 -7.10
CA LEU A 77 0.95 16.44 -7.42
C LEU A 77 1.54 17.71 -8.01
N THR A 78 2.78 18.03 -7.64
CA THR A 78 3.58 19.02 -8.36
C THR A 78 3.81 18.55 -9.82
N PRO A 79 4.13 19.45 -10.77
CA PRO A 79 4.39 19.05 -12.15
C PRO A 79 5.49 18.00 -12.31
N ALA A 80 6.55 18.06 -11.49
CA ALA A 80 7.63 17.09 -11.51
C ALA A 80 7.19 15.71 -11.00
N GLN A 81 6.48 15.67 -9.86
CA GLN A 81 5.91 14.42 -9.33
C GLN A 81 4.92 13.80 -10.31
N ARG A 82 4.05 14.62 -10.92
CA ARG A 82 3.07 14.15 -11.92
C ARG A 82 3.77 13.48 -13.10
N ARG A 83 4.86 14.04 -13.63
CA ARG A 83 5.64 13.40 -14.70
C ARG A 83 6.24 12.07 -14.26
N GLY A 84 6.91 12.03 -13.10
CA GLY A 84 7.54 10.82 -12.58
C GLY A 84 6.52 9.70 -12.34
N TRP A 85 5.39 10.03 -11.72
CA TRP A 85 4.32 9.07 -11.45
C TRP A 85 3.62 8.60 -12.71
N ARG A 86 3.42 9.44 -13.73
CA ARG A 86 2.87 8.98 -15.02
C ARG A 86 3.79 7.94 -15.68
N HIS A 87 5.10 8.16 -15.64
CA HIS A 87 6.06 7.17 -16.15
C HIS A 87 5.96 5.87 -15.36
N ARG A 88 6.03 5.93 -14.03
CA ARG A 88 5.91 4.75 -13.16
C ARG A 88 4.60 3.99 -13.38
N VAL A 89 3.47 4.68 -13.41
CA VAL A 89 2.16 4.06 -13.66
C VAL A 89 2.12 3.43 -15.06
N SER A 90 2.70 4.07 -16.07
CA SER A 90 2.78 3.50 -17.41
C SER A 90 3.57 2.19 -17.44
N ASP A 91 4.70 2.12 -16.72
CA ASP A 91 5.50 0.90 -16.62
C ASP A 91 4.74 -0.20 -15.87
N LEU A 92 4.12 0.15 -14.74
CA LEU A 92 3.30 -0.78 -13.96
C LEU A 92 2.15 -1.34 -14.80
N ARG A 93 1.43 -0.51 -15.55
CA ARG A 93 0.34 -0.96 -16.45
C ARG A 93 0.83 -1.99 -17.45
N ARG A 94 2.01 -1.76 -18.06
CA ARG A 94 2.62 -2.72 -18.99
C ARG A 94 2.94 -4.04 -18.27
N THR A 95 3.60 -3.97 -17.11
CA THR A 95 3.92 -5.16 -16.31
C THR A 95 2.67 -5.97 -15.96
N TYR A 96 1.58 -5.31 -15.57
CA TYR A 96 0.32 -5.99 -15.24
C TYR A 96 -0.33 -6.66 -16.46
N ARG A 97 -0.44 -5.96 -17.59
CA ARG A 97 -1.07 -6.53 -18.80
C ARG A 97 -0.26 -7.70 -19.35
N THR A 98 1.06 -7.56 -19.43
CA THR A 98 1.95 -8.65 -19.82
C THR A 98 1.87 -9.81 -18.83
N GLY A 99 1.87 -9.52 -17.53
CA GLY A 99 1.76 -10.50 -16.47
C GLY A 99 0.50 -11.35 -16.54
N VAL A 100 -0.68 -10.73 -16.71
CA VAL A 100 -1.95 -11.44 -16.88
C VAL A 100 -1.89 -12.38 -18.09
N THR A 101 -1.41 -11.90 -19.24
CA THR A 101 -1.26 -12.75 -20.45
C THR A 101 -0.31 -13.93 -20.21
N VAL A 102 0.78 -13.72 -19.47
CA VAL A 102 1.73 -14.78 -19.11
C VAL A 102 1.05 -15.83 -18.22
N LEU A 103 0.33 -15.40 -17.20
CA LEU A 103 -0.38 -16.30 -16.28
C LEU A 103 -1.45 -17.13 -17.00
N ASP A 104 -2.26 -16.51 -17.86
CA ASP A 104 -3.27 -17.21 -18.67
C ASP A 104 -2.62 -18.28 -19.56
N ARG A 105 -1.56 -17.89 -20.28
CA ARG A 105 -0.82 -18.82 -21.15
C ARG A 105 -0.24 -20.00 -20.36
N LEU A 106 0.37 -19.75 -19.21
CA LEU A 106 0.97 -20.79 -18.35
C LEU A 106 -0.10 -21.70 -17.71
N ALA A 107 -1.27 -21.15 -17.41
CA ALA A 107 -2.44 -21.91 -16.95
C ALA A 107 -3.15 -22.68 -18.09
N ARG A 108 -2.77 -22.42 -19.35
CA ARG A 108 -3.37 -22.98 -20.57
C ARG A 108 -4.82 -22.55 -20.78
N GLY A 109 -5.16 -21.32 -20.40
CA GLY A 109 -6.52 -20.77 -20.49
C GLY A 109 -6.71 -19.60 -19.56
N ASP A 110 -7.94 -19.36 -19.12
CA ASP A 110 -8.22 -18.38 -18.06
C ASP A 110 -7.57 -18.83 -16.75
N PHE A 111 -6.57 -18.07 -16.28
CA PHE A 111 -5.89 -18.33 -15.01
C PHE A 111 -6.85 -18.29 -13.84
N ALA A 112 -7.80 -17.36 -13.79
CA ALA A 112 -8.69 -17.18 -12.65
C ALA A 112 -9.61 -18.40 -12.44
N SER A 113 -10.08 -18.99 -13.54
CA SER A 113 -10.91 -20.20 -13.53
C SER A 113 -10.12 -21.51 -13.48
N ALA A 114 -8.78 -21.46 -13.53
CA ALA A 114 -7.95 -22.66 -13.55
C ALA A 114 -7.92 -23.37 -12.17
N PRO A 115 -7.69 -24.70 -12.15
CA PRO A 115 -7.52 -25.44 -10.91
C PRO A 115 -6.41 -24.84 -10.02
N PRO A 116 -6.54 -24.85 -8.67
CA PRO A 116 -5.56 -24.23 -7.78
C PRO A 116 -4.11 -24.65 -8.02
N ALA A 117 -3.87 -25.94 -8.28
CA ALA A 117 -2.53 -26.45 -8.59
C ALA A 117 -1.95 -25.86 -9.90
N SER A 118 -2.80 -25.63 -10.91
CA SER A 118 -2.39 -24.99 -12.17
C SER A 118 -2.04 -23.52 -11.95
N ARG A 119 -2.84 -22.80 -11.17
CA ARG A 119 -2.57 -21.40 -10.81
C ARG A 119 -1.27 -21.25 -10.04
N HIS A 120 -1.06 -22.09 -9.02
CA HIS A 120 0.17 -22.09 -8.23
C HIS A 120 1.40 -22.38 -9.10
N ARG A 121 1.32 -23.41 -9.97
CA ARG A 121 2.40 -23.72 -10.91
C ARG A 121 2.72 -22.56 -11.86
N ALA A 122 1.70 -21.91 -12.42
CA ALA A 122 1.88 -20.77 -13.32
C ALA A 122 2.53 -19.57 -12.60
N LEU A 123 2.15 -19.31 -11.35
CA LEU A 123 2.71 -18.23 -10.55
C LEU A 123 4.17 -18.50 -10.12
N CYS A 124 4.53 -19.76 -9.87
CA CYS A 124 5.90 -20.17 -9.54
C CYS A 124 6.83 -20.24 -10.75
N ASP A 125 6.31 -20.15 -11.97
CA ASP A 125 7.12 -20.20 -13.19
C ASP A 125 8.11 -19.02 -13.26
N VAL A 126 9.27 -19.24 -13.87
CA VAL A 126 10.31 -18.21 -14.02
C VAL A 126 9.85 -17.07 -14.94
N GLU A 127 9.01 -17.37 -15.94
CA GLU A 127 8.45 -16.35 -16.83
C GLU A 127 7.52 -15.38 -16.10
N ALA A 128 6.90 -15.82 -14.99
CA ALA A 128 6.04 -15.00 -14.16
C ALA A 128 6.81 -14.18 -13.12
N ALA A 129 8.13 -14.38 -12.95
CA ALA A 129 8.86 -13.87 -11.79
C ALA A 129 8.75 -12.35 -11.59
N VAL A 130 9.01 -11.56 -12.63
CA VAL A 130 8.94 -10.09 -12.57
C VAL A 130 7.54 -9.62 -12.17
N PHE A 131 6.50 -10.26 -12.72
CA PHE A 131 5.13 -9.90 -12.40
C PHE A 131 4.72 -10.37 -10.99
N ARG A 132 5.12 -11.58 -10.60
CA ARG A 132 4.87 -12.14 -9.26
C ARG A 132 5.47 -11.26 -8.18
N ASP A 133 6.72 -10.83 -8.34
CA ASP A 133 7.40 -10.01 -7.34
C ASP A 133 6.71 -8.63 -7.22
N GLN A 134 6.32 -8.03 -8.36
CA GLN A 134 5.53 -6.80 -8.37
C GLN A 134 4.12 -6.97 -7.75
N LEU A 135 3.47 -8.12 -8.00
CA LEU A 135 2.18 -8.47 -7.41
C LEU A 135 2.29 -8.65 -5.90
N PHE A 136 3.37 -9.28 -5.42
CA PHE A 136 3.59 -9.52 -4.00
C PHE A 136 3.67 -8.19 -3.24
N ASP A 137 4.49 -7.25 -3.72
CA ASP A 137 4.59 -5.91 -3.13
C ASP A 137 3.21 -5.23 -3.04
N HIS A 138 2.43 -5.27 -4.11
CA HIS A 138 1.11 -4.66 -4.13
C HIS A 138 0.05 -5.44 -3.34
N ALA A 139 0.20 -6.76 -3.20
CA ALA A 139 -0.67 -7.58 -2.35
C ALA A 139 -0.43 -7.24 -0.88
N VAL A 140 0.83 -7.08 -0.46
CA VAL A 140 1.19 -6.65 0.90
C VAL A 140 0.66 -5.25 1.20
N GLU A 141 0.91 -4.28 0.32
CA GLU A 141 0.39 -2.91 0.47
C GLU A 141 -1.14 -2.87 0.44
N GLY A 142 -1.75 -3.64 -0.45
CA GLY A 142 -3.20 -3.80 -0.52
C GLY A 142 -3.77 -4.42 0.75
N THR A 143 -3.10 -5.39 1.36
CA THR A 143 -3.64 -6.11 2.51
C THR A 143 -3.47 -5.34 3.81
N TYR A 144 -2.26 -4.82 4.05
CA TYR A 144 -1.85 -4.27 5.33
C TYR A 144 -1.68 -2.74 5.34
N GLY A 145 -1.67 -2.12 4.15
CA GLY A 145 -1.56 -0.67 4.00
C GLY A 145 -2.86 0.07 4.31
N ALA A 146 -2.79 1.40 4.28
CA ALA A 146 -3.90 2.28 4.66
C ALA A 146 -5.14 2.02 3.79
N PRO A 147 -6.33 1.88 4.39
CA PRO A 147 -7.56 1.46 3.69
C PRO A 147 -8.01 2.45 2.60
N VAL A 148 -7.57 3.71 2.69
CA VAL A 148 -7.84 4.76 1.69
C VAL A 148 -7.36 4.38 0.29
N TYR A 149 -6.23 3.67 0.17
CA TYR A 149 -5.73 3.20 -1.12
C TYR A 149 -6.56 2.05 -1.71
N ARG A 150 -7.52 1.53 -0.95
CA ARG A 150 -8.56 0.59 -1.41
C ARG A 150 -9.93 1.23 -1.52
N GLY A 151 -10.00 2.57 -1.44
CA GLY A 151 -11.26 3.31 -1.52
C GLY A 151 -12.13 3.20 -0.26
N ARG A 152 -11.55 2.81 0.88
CA ARG A 152 -12.23 2.75 2.17
C ARG A 152 -11.71 3.89 3.07
N PRO A 153 -12.56 4.58 3.85
CA PRO A 153 -12.10 5.67 4.72
C PRO A 153 -11.06 5.19 5.74
N ALA A 154 -10.17 6.10 6.16
CA ALA A 154 -9.09 5.82 7.10
C ALA A 154 -9.56 5.38 8.50
N THR A 155 -10.85 5.59 8.80
CA THR A 155 -11.48 5.30 10.10
C THR A 155 -11.93 3.85 10.27
N ALA A 156 -11.72 2.99 9.27
CA ALA A 156 -12.08 1.58 9.32
C ALA A 156 -11.09 0.76 10.18
N SER A 157 -11.26 0.83 11.51
CA SER A 157 -10.68 -0.07 12.53
C SER A 157 -9.14 -0.10 12.64
N PRO A 158 -8.57 -0.53 13.79
CA PRO A 158 -7.11 -0.69 13.91
C PRO A 158 -6.60 -1.62 12.81
N THR A 159 -5.45 -1.27 12.23
CA THR A 159 -4.73 -2.13 11.29
C THR A 159 -4.65 -3.53 11.89
N LEU A 160 -4.81 -4.59 11.07
CA LEU A 160 -4.78 -5.99 11.53
C LEU A 160 -3.57 -6.32 12.42
N LEU A 161 -2.47 -5.58 12.24
CA LEU A 161 -1.24 -5.61 13.04
C LEU A 161 -1.40 -5.08 14.48
N GLY A 162 -2.60 -4.70 14.92
CA GLY A 162 -2.85 -4.11 16.24
C GLY A 162 -2.25 -2.71 16.42
N LEU A 163 -1.78 -2.09 15.34
CA LEU A 163 -1.23 -0.73 15.40
C LEU A 163 -2.37 0.26 15.63
N PRO A 164 -2.22 1.19 16.59
CA PRO A 164 -3.22 2.22 16.81
C PRO A 164 -3.41 3.02 15.52
N ALA A 165 -4.66 3.32 15.18
CA ALA A 165 -4.94 4.29 14.13
C ALA A 165 -4.15 5.58 14.44
N PRO A 166 -3.61 6.28 13.42
CA PRO A 166 -3.00 7.58 13.64
C PRO A 166 -4.03 8.43 14.39
N ARG A 167 -3.63 8.99 15.54
CA ARG A 167 -4.55 9.80 16.34
C ARG A 167 -5.08 10.90 15.45
N SER A 168 -6.40 10.95 15.26
CA SER A 168 -7.07 12.14 14.76
C SER A 168 -6.57 13.32 15.58
N ALA A 169 -6.12 14.38 14.91
CA ALA A 169 -5.77 15.64 15.56
C ALA A 169 -7.04 16.35 16.07
N GLU A 170 -7.86 15.65 16.85
CA GLU A 170 -9.00 16.21 17.56
C GLU A 170 -8.70 16.22 19.06
N ALA A 171 -8.81 17.42 19.63
CA ALA A 171 -8.69 17.78 21.03
C ALA A 171 -7.27 17.81 21.63
N ALA A 172 -6.41 18.68 21.10
CA ALA A 172 -5.46 19.41 21.96
C ALA A 172 -6.20 20.56 22.67
N THR A 173 -7.15 20.24 23.55
CA THR A 173 -7.58 21.20 24.57
C THR A 173 -6.51 21.19 25.66
N THR A 174 -5.66 22.19 25.63
CA THR A 174 -4.68 22.50 26.68
C THR A 174 -5.38 22.74 28.02
N PRO A 175 -5.09 22.01 29.10
CA PRO A 175 -5.15 22.59 30.43
C PRO A 175 -3.76 23.12 30.79
N ALA A 176 -3.70 24.43 31.10
CA ALA A 176 -2.50 25.08 31.60
C ALA A 176 -2.05 24.41 32.91
N GLY A 177 -0.88 23.79 32.90
CA GLY A 177 -0.15 23.34 34.10
C GLY A 177 1.02 24.28 34.40
N PRO A 178 1.40 24.47 35.68
CA PRO A 178 2.36 25.50 36.10
C PRO A 178 3.80 25.18 35.65
N PRO A 179 4.69 26.19 35.56
CA PRO A 179 5.99 26.04 34.94
C PRO A 179 6.91 25.17 35.81
N ARG A 180 7.56 24.18 35.18
CA ARG A 180 8.62 23.39 35.82
C ARG A 180 9.98 24.02 35.53
N THR A 181 10.73 24.25 36.60
CA THR A 181 12.09 24.81 36.67
C THR A 181 13.16 23.80 36.23
N ASN A 182 14.27 24.33 35.72
CA ASN A 182 15.42 23.63 35.12
C ASN A 182 16.29 22.85 36.14
N ALA A 183 16.76 21.64 35.76
CA ALA A 183 18.13 21.08 35.95
C ALA A 183 18.16 19.57 35.52
N PRO A 184 19.33 18.92 35.32
CA PRO A 184 19.99 18.76 34.03
C PRO A 184 19.96 17.33 33.46
N GLU A 185 20.41 17.26 32.21
CA GLU A 185 20.45 16.17 31.24
C GLU A 185 21.28 14.93 31.67
N ALA A 186 20.73 13.73 31.48
CA ALA A 186 21.46 12.46 31.53
C ALA A 186 21.15 11.60 30.30
N THR A 187 22.06 11.68 29.33
CA THR A 187 22.56 10.64 28.41
C THR A 187 21.58 9.58 27.84
N GLY A 188 21.35 9.68 26.52
CA GLY A 188 21.52 8.52 25.63
C GLY A 188 20.28 7.68 25.30
N ARG A 189 19.17 8.30 24.89
CA ARG A 189 18.12 7.63 24.11
C ARG A 189 17.97 8.39 22.79
N PRO A 190 17.96 7.75 21.61
CA PRO A 190 17.69 8.49 20.37
C PRO A 190 16.33 9.17 20.52
N ALA A 191 16.31 10.48 20.32
CA ALA A 191 15.11 11.28 20.41
C ALA A 191 14.03 10.63 19.53
N ALA A 192 12.88 10.33 20.13
CA ALA A 192 11.73 9.85 19.38
C ALA A 192 11.46 10.87 18.27
N VAL A 193 11.38 10.39 17.02
CA VAL A 193 11.03 11.25 15.89
C VAL A 193 9.62 11.74 16.15
N GLU A 194 9.47 13.03 16.45
CA GLU A 194 8.15 13.62 16.61
C GLU A 194 7.38 13.49 15.29
N PRO A 195 6.12 13.03 15.31
CA PRO A 195 5.29 12.99 14.12
C PRO A 195 5.06 14.42 13.60
N TYR A 196 5.21 14.59 12.28
CA TYR A 196 5.05 15.88 11.61
C TYR A 196 3.60 16.39 11.70
N ALA A 197 3.42 17.57 12.30
CA ALA A 197 2.11 18.19 12.55
C ALA A 197 1.47 18.91 11.34
N GLY A 198 2.10 18.89 10.16
CA GLY A 198 1.49 19.43 8.94
C GLY A 198 1.70 20.92 8.67
N GLU A 199 2.36 21.67 9.56
CA GLU A 199 2.56 23.12 9.37
C GLU A 199 3.93 23.46 8.74
N GLY A 200 3.91 24.20 7.63
CA GLY A 200 5.10 24.70 6.92
C GLY A 200 4.87 24.87 5.41
N PRO A 201 5.69 25.69 4.71
CA PRO A 201 5.43 26.10 3.32
C PRO A 201 5.61 24.99 2.26
N ASP A 202 6.13 23.82 2.64
CA ASP A 202 6.20 22.66 1.74
C ASP A 202 6.23 21.34 2.56
N PRO A 203 5.06 20.74 2.85
CA PRO A 203 4.96 19.54 3.67
C PRO A 203 5.58 18.30 3.01
N VAL A 204 5.71 18.29 1.68
CA VAL A 204 6.30 17.17 0.91
C VAL A 204 7.82 17.20 1.00
N ALA A 205 8.43 18.38 0.89
CA ALA A 205 9.88 18.54 1.04
C ALA A 205 10.35 18.23 2.47
N VAL A 206 9.50 18.45 3.47
CA VAL A 206 9.79 18.08 4.86
C VAL A 206 9.71 16.56 5.03
N LEU A 207 8.65 15.92 4.54
CA LEU A 207 8.50 14.46 4.59
C LEU A 207 9.68 13.73 3.90
N ALA A 208 10.10 14.21 2.73
CA ALA A 208 11.25 13.66 2.00
C ALA A 208 12.57 13.76 2.80
N ARG A 209 12.77 14.86 3.54
CA ARG A 209 13.94 15.02 4.43
C ARG A 209 13.89 14.07 5.62
N HIS A 210 12.72 13.85 6.21
CA HIS A 210 12.55 12.90 7.31
C HIS A 210 12.85 11.46 6.88
N PHE A 211 12.31 11.03 5.74
CA PHE A 211 12.63 9.72 5.16
C PHE A 211 14.13 9.58 4.85
N GLY A 212 14.74 10.60 4.24
CA GLY A 212 16.18 10.60 3.95
C GLY A 212 17.07 10.59 5.19
N ARG A 213 16.59 11.06 6.34
CA ARG A 213 17.32 11.02 7.62
C ARG A 213 17.15 9.66 8.31
N ALA A 214 15.95 9.09 8.28
CA ALA A 214 15.67 7.76 8.81
C ALA A 214 16.44 6.66 8.04
N ALA A 215 16.46 6.72 6.70
CA ALA A 215 17.20 5.78 5.87
C ALA A 215 18.72 5.82 6.14
N ARG A 216 19.28 7.01 6.38
CA ARG A 216 20.70 7.18 6.72
C ARG A 216 21.04 6.62 8.09
N LEU A 217 20.15 6.77 9.08
CA LEU A 217 20.34 6.20 10.41
C LEU A 217 20.37 4.66 10.38
N ILE A 218 19.49 4.05 9.59
CA ILE A 218 19.45 2.59 9.38
C ILE A 218 20.72 2.10 8.66
N ALA A 219 21.16 2.82 7.63
CA ALA A 219 22.40 2.50 6.90
C ALA A 219 23.65 2.63 7.80
N SER A 220 23.65 3.58 8.74
CA SER A 220 24.75 3.74 9.71
C SER A 220 24.70 2.78 10.90
N SER A 221 23.55 2.15 11.20
CA SER A 221 23.41 1.17 12.28
C SER A 221 23.66 -0.28 11.85
N GLY A 222 23.77 -0.56 10.54
CA GLY A 222 23.99 -1.90 9.99
C GLY A 222 25.46 -2.34 9.89
N GLY A 223 26.40 -1.54 10.40
CA GLY A 223 27.83 -1.86 10.39
C GLY A 223 28.39 -2.03 11.79
N TYR A 224 28.09 -3.13 12.48
CA TYR A 224 28.95 -3.77 13.49
C TYR A 224 28.33 -5.10 13.96
N GLY A 225 29.07 -6.19 13.82
CA GLY A 225 28.72 -7.51 14.35
C GLY A 225 29.24 -8.68 13.51
N GLY A 226 30.57 -8.79 13.42
CA GLY A 226 31.25 -10.07 13.15
C GLY A 226 31.52 -10.81 14.45
#